data_AF-A0A966TIF5-F1
#
_entry.id   AF-A0A966TIF5-F1
#
_cell.length_a   1.000
_cell.length_b   1.000
_cell.length_c   1.000
_cell.angle_alpha   90.00
_cell.angle_beta   90.00
_cell.angle_gamma   90.00
#
_symmetry.space_group_name_H-M   'P 1'
#
loop_
_entity.id
_entity.type
_entity.pdbx_description
1 polymer ?
#
loop_
_entity_poly.entity_id
_entity_poly.type
_entity_poly.pdbx_seq_one_letter_code
_entity_poly.pdbx_strand_id
1 'polypeptide(L)'
;MAMFRAGNFDANTTDAAIIQKAGDDLVAMREATNPKVDILAYQELSSGNRDINFTWSGDLFTALQYLPEGVSPEVLGFWYPEKTVAKNDFMCIAKGAKAPVLAHQLINFLTDTDNALLNREYVGYQPALESITVDLLISTGTIPESLIDALVTPEKYDAGLAQVSLEPTTDALWLEQWTRFTAG
;
A
#
# COMPACT_ATOMS: atom_id res chain seq x y z
N MET A 1 2.55 6.42 -10.16
CA MET A 1 3.88 7.02 -9.89
C MET A 1 4.41 7.79 -11.11
N ALA A 2 3.83 8.95 -11.43
CA ALA A 2 4.26 9.74 -12.60
C ALA A 2 5.72 10.23 -12.49
N MET A 3 6.10 10.68 -11.29
CA MET A 3 7.45 11.12 -10.99
C MET A 3 8.50 10.00 -11.16
N PHE A 4 8.21 8.78 -10.66
CA PHE A 4 9.16 7.66 -10.75
C PHE A 4 9.32 7.17 -12.19
N ARG A 5 8.25 7.21 -13.00
CA ARG A 5 8.33 6.96 -14.44
C ARG A 5 9.29 7.94 -15.14
N ALA A 6 9.36 9.18 -14.67
CA ALA A 6 10.28 10.20 -15.17
C ALA A 6 11.71 10.09 -14.60
N GLY A 7 12.02 9.05 -13.81
CA GLY A 7 13.34 8.82 -13.22
C GLY A 7 13.63 9.64 -11.96
N ASN A 8 12.64 10.38 -11.44
CA ASN A 8 12.75 11.12 -10.19
C ASN A 8 12.28 10.23 -9.04
N PHE A 9 13.19 9.82 -8.15
CA PHE A 9 12.92 8.89 -7.05
C PHE A 9 12.97 9.54 -5.66
N ASP A 10 13.05 10.87 -5.59
CA ASP A 10 12.91 11.59 -4.34
C ASP A 10 11.42 11.70 -3.98
N ALA A 11 10.93 10.73 -3.21
CA ALA A 11 9.53 10.67 -2.75
C ALA A 11 9.11 11.87 -1.89
N ASN A 12 10.06 12.69 -1.43
CA ASN A 12 9.85 13.84 -0.56
C ASN A 12 10.32 15.15 -1.20
N THR A 13 10.46 15.18 -2.53
CA THR A 13 10.96 16.37 -3.23
C THR A 13 10.14 17.60 -2.90
N THR A 14 10.86 18.71 -2.68
CA THR A 14 10.28 20.03 -2.47
C THR A 14 10.42 20.92 -3.70
N ASP A 15 10.91 20.37 -4.82
CA ASP A 15 11.10 21.11 -6.07
C ASP A 15 9.75 21.29 -6.77
N ALA A 16 9.28 22.53 -6.80
CA ALA A 16 8.00 22.90 -7.40
C ALA A 16 7.90 22.51 -8.89
N ALA A 17 9.00 22.52 -9.65
CA ALA A 17 9.00 22.14 -11.06
C ALA A 17 8.80 20.63 -11.23
N ILE A 18 9.40 19.81 -10.36
CA ILE A 18 9.22 18.35 -10.35
C ILE A 18 7.77 18.01 -9.94
N ILE A 19 7.25 18.67 -8.90
CA ILE A 19 5.88 18.48 -8.41
C ILE A 19 4.87 18.83 -9.51
N GLN A 20 5.02 20.01 -10.13
CA GLN A 20 4.16 20.47 -11.23
C GLN A 20 4.19 19.49 -12.41
N LYS A 21 5.38 19.03 -12.81
CA LYS A 21 5.54 18.06 -13.89
C LYS A 21 4.87 16.72 -13.58
N ALA A 22 4.95 16.25 -12.34
CA ALA A 22 4.25 15.03 -11.91
C ALA A 22 2.73 15.20 -11.99
N GLY A 23 2.20 16.37 -11.64
CA GLY A 23 0.79 16.73 -11.82
C GLY A 23 0.35 16.71 -13.28
N ASP A 24 1.12 17.35 -14.17
CA ASP A 24 0.83 17.39 -15.61
C ASP A 24 0.86 15.98 -16.24
N ASP A 25 1.80 15.13 -15.83
CA ASP A 25 1.88 13.73 -16.27
C ASP A 25 0.69 12.89 -15.78
N LEU A 26 0.19 13.15 -14.56
CA LEU A 26 -1.02 12.49 -14.04
C LEU A 26 -2.28 12.93 -14.82
N VAL A 27 -2.40 14.22 -15.15
CA VAL A 27 -3.50 14.72 -15.98
C VAL A 27 -3.45 14.11 -17.38
N ALA A 28 -2.29 14.04 -18.01
CA ALA A 28 -2.13 13.40 -19.31
C ALA A 28 -2.48 11.90 -19.27
N MET A 29 -2.11 11.20 -18.18
CA MET A 29 -2.50 9.80 -17.96
C MET A 29 -4.01 9.68 -17.82
N ARG A 30 -4.66 10.57 -17.05
CA ARG A 30 -6.11 10.59 -16.91
C ARG A 30 -6.82 10.72 -18.25
N GLU A 31 -6.40 11.67 -19.06
CA GLU A 31 -7.00 11.92 -20.38
C GLU A 31 -6.84 10.72 -21.33
N ALA A 32 -5.74 9.99 -21.21
CA ALA A 32 -5.45 8.84 -22.06
C ALA A 32 -6.20 7.55 -21.64
N THR A 33 -6.46 7.36 -20.33
CA THR A 33 -6.93 6.06 -19.81
C THR A 33 -8.22 6.12 -18.99
N ASN A 34 -8.71 7.31 -18.63
CA ASN A 34 -9.88 7.52 -17.77
C ASN A 34 -9.86 6.64 -16.51
N PRO A 35 -8.81 6.72 -15.68
CA PRO A 35 -8.64 5.89 -14.50
C PRO A 35 -9.72 6.17 -13.46
N LYS A 36 -9.94 5.22 -12.57
CA LYS A 36 -10.71 5.45 -11.34
C LYS A 36 -9.76 5.61 -10.16
N VAL A 37 -10.07 6.59 -9.31
CA VAL A 37 -9.35 6.85 -8.08
C VAL A 37 -10.27 6.45 -6.93
N ASP A 38 -9.92 5.34 -6.29
CA ASP A 38 -10.68 4.74 -5.20
C ASP A 38 -9.72 3.96 -4.29
N ILE A 39 -10.28 3.26 -3.31
CA ILE A 39 -9.56 2.40 -2.36
C ILE A 39 -10.02 0.94 -2.47
N LEU A 40 -10.65 0.57 -3.59
CA LEU A 40 -11.39 -0.70 -3.76
C LEU A 40 -10.65 -1.69 -4.65
N ALA A 41 -9.32 -1.57 -4.75
CA ALA A 41 -8.50 -2.43 -5.61
C ALA A 41 -8.78 -3.93 -5.39
N TYR A 42 -8.91 -4.35 -4.13
CA TYR A 42 -9.19 -5.74 -3.75
C TYR A 42 -10.57 -6.25 -4.21
N GLN A 43 -11.55 -5.36 -4.43
CA GLN A 43 -12.85 -5.71 -5.00
C GLN A 43 -12.84 -5.62 -6.52
N GLU A 44 -12.34 -4.51 -7.06
CA GLU A 44 -12.43 -4.19 -8.48
C GLU A 44 -11.53 -5.07 -9.34
N LEU A 45 -10.35 -5.48 -8.83
CA LEU A 45 -9.49 -6.46 -9.51
C LEU A 45 -10.17 -7.84 -9.50
N SER A 46 -10.65 -8.29 -8.34
CA SER A 46 -11.25 -9.62 -8.20
C SER A 46 -12.55 -9.79 -8.98
N SER A 47 -13.33 -8.72 -9.14
CA SER A 47 -14.55 -8.74 -9.95
C SER A 47 -14.30 -8.57 -11.45
N GLY A 48 -13.06 -8.36 -11.88
CA GLY A 48 -12.71 -8.08 -13.28
C GLY A 48 -13.17 -6.69 -13.77
N ASN A 49 -13.46 -5.75 -12.86
CA ASN A 49 -13.82 -4.38 -13.23
C ASN A 49 -12.58 -3.55 -13.62
N ARG A 50 -11.38 -3.98 -13.21
CA ARG A 50 -10.09 -3.37 -13.54
C ARG A 50 -9.07 -4.45 -13.86
N ASP A 51 -8.29 -4.23 -14.91
CA ASP A 51 -7.18 -5.10 -15.27
C ASP A 51 -5.88 -4.75 -14.51
N ILE A 52 -5.70 -3.45 -14.16
CA ILE A 52 -4.48 -2.93 -13.52
C ILE A 52 -4.88 -1.91 -12.45
N ASN A 53 -4.23 -1.96 -11.29
CA ASN A 53 -4.40 -1.00 -10.21
C ASN A 53 -3.05 -0.59 -9.60
N PHE A 54 -2.93 0.66 -9.15
CA PHE A 54 -1.85 1.09 -8.28
C PHE A 54 -2.32 0.98 -6.83
N THR A 55 -1.87 -0.07 -6.15
CA THR A 55 -2.43 -0.52 -4.86
C THR A 55 -1.32 -0.98 -3.93
N TRP A 56 -1.64 -1.12 -2.65
CA TRP A 56 -0.73 -1.66 -1.65
C TRP A 56 -0.67 -3.18 -1.76
N SER A 57 0.48 -3.77 -1.45
CA SER A 57 0.67 -5.21 -1.61
C SER A 57 -0.29 -6.06 -0.75
N GLY A 58 -0.65 -5.57 0.43
CA GLY A 58 -1.65 -6.19 1.31
C GLY A 58 -3.03 -6.36 0.67
N ASP A 59 -3.44 -5.41 -0.19
CA ASP A 59 -4.76 -5.45 -0.83
C ASP A 59 -4.92 -6.68 -1.73
N LEU A 60 -3.83 -7.20 -2.33
CA LEU A 60 -3.90 -8.40 -3.18
C LEU A 60 -4.15 -9.68 -2.39
N PHE A 61 -3.74 -9.73 -1.12
CA PHE A 61 -4.11 -10.84 -0.25
C PHE A 61 -5.57 -10.76 0.18
N THR A 62 -6.09 -9.54 0.41
CA THR A 62 -7.52 -9.32 0.64
C THR A 62 -8.35 -9.64 -0.61
N ALA A 63 -7.82 -9.34 -1.80
CA ALA A 63 -8.48 -9.59 -3.08
C ALA A 63 -8.85 -11.07 -3.28
N LEU A 64 -8.07 -11.99 -2.73
CA LEU A 64 -8.36 -13.44 -2.75
C LEU A 64 -9.73 -13.77 -2.15
N GLN A 65 -10.15 -13.03 -1.12
CA GLN A 65 -11.45 -13.21 -0.47
C GLN A 65 -12.63 -12.73 -1.33
N TYR A 66 -12.36 -11.91 -2.35
CA TYR A 66 -13.36 -11.33 -3.24
C TYR A 66 -13.41 -11.99 -4.62
N LEU A 67 -12.57 -13.00 -4.87
CA LEU A 67 -12.63 -13.77 -6.11
C LEU A 67 -13.97 -14.53 -6.21
N PRO A 68 -14.62 -14.56 -7.39
CA PRO A 68 -15.80 -15.39 -7.58
C PRO A 68 -15.50 -16.86 -7.29
N GLU A 69 -16.51 -17.59 -6.81
CA GLU A 69 -16.38 -19.02 -6.51
C GLU A 69 -15.86 -19.80 -7.72
N GLY A 70 -14.83 -20.61 -7.50
CA GLY A 70 -14.20 -21.43 -8.55
C GLY A 70 -13.18 -20.71 -9.43
N VAL A 71 -12.95 -19.41 -9.25
CA VAL A 71 -11.88 -18.68 -9.93
C VAL A 71 -10.55 -18.95 -9.24
N SER A 72 -9.53 -19.31 -10.03
CA SER A 72 -8.18 -19.55 -9.52
C SER A 72 -7.53 -18.24 -9.05
N PRO A 73 -6.83 -18.21 -7.91
CA PRO A 73 -5.99 -17.08 -7.47
C PRO A 73 -4.96 -16.61 -8.50
N GLU A 74 -4.52 -17.50 -9.40
CA GLU A 74 -3.51 -17.22 -10.43
C GLU A 74 -3.92 -16.15 -11.45
N VAL A 75 -5.20 -15.71 -11.45
CA VAL A 75 -5.64 -14.56 -12.24
C VAL A 75 -5.15 -13.22 -11.68
N LEU A 76 -4.75 -13.20 -10.40
CA LEU A 76 -4.17 -12.03 -9.75
C LEU A 76 -2.65 -12.12 -9.79
N GLY A 77 -2.00 -11.00 -10.04
CA GLY A 77 -0.55 -10.87 -9.98
C GLY A 77 -0.15 -9.57 -9.30
N PHE A 78 1.05 -9.55 -8.74
CA PHE A 78 1.62 -8.32 -8.18
C PHE A 78 3.02 -8.11 -8.72
N TRP A 79 3.31 -6.89 -9.15
CA TRP A 79 4.65 -6.48 -9.52
C TRP A 79 5.16 -5.46 -8.48
N TYR A 80 6.22 -5.83 -7.76
CA TYR A 80 6.91 -4.93 -6.83
C TYR A 80 8.01 -4.17 -7.58
N PRO A 81 7.88 -2.85 -7.82
CA PRO A 81 8.91 -2.11 -8.54
C PRO A 81 10.20 -2.01 -7.73
N GLU A 82 11.37 -2.11 -8.38
CA GLU A 82 12.69 -2.01 -7.74
C GLU A 82 12.85 -0.72 -6.92
N LYS A 83 12.25 0.38 -7.38
CA LYS A 83 12.17 1.66 -6.67
C LYS A 83 10.73 2.03 -6.44
N THR A 84 10.27 1.87 -5.21
CA THR A 84 8.90 2.18 -4.79
C THR A 84 8.87 2.73 -3.37
N VAL A 85 7.70 3.18 -2.93
CA VAL A 85 7.45 3.57 -1.55
C VAL A 85 7.18 2.33 -0.70
N ALA A 86 7.77 2.28 0.50
CA ALA A 86 7.37 1.37 1.55
C ALA A 86 6.77 2.17 2.72
N LYS A 87 5.76 1.59 3.38
CA LYS A 87 5.11 2.19 4.55
C LYS A 87 4.91 1.16 5.64
N ASN A 88 4.83 1.67 6.86
CA ASN A 88 4.37 0.94 8.03
C ASN A 88 3.29 1.77 8.72
N ASP A 89 2.25 1.09 9.17
CA ASP A 89 1.29 1.66 10.11
C ASP A 89 1.72 1.32 11.54
N PHE A 90 1.44 2.23 12.48
CA PHE A 90 1.84 2.06 13.86
C PHE A 90 0.74 2.51 14.82
N MET A 91 0.63 1.80 15.93
CA MET A 91 -0.27 2.15 17.02
C MET A 91 0.37 3.20 17.91
N CYS A 92 -0.36 4.26 18.25
CA CYS A 92 0.08 5.30 19.16
C CYS A 92 -0.95 5.57 20.26
N ILE A 93 -0.48 5.84 21.47
CA ILE A 93 -1.31 6.28 22.58
C ILE A 93 -1.25 7.80 22.66
N ALA A 94 -2.39 8.45 22.41
CA ALA A 94 -2.48 9.90 22.49
C ALA A 94 -2.17 10.41 23.92
N LYS A 95 -1.50 11.56 24.03
CA LYS A 95 -1.14 12.18 25.32
C LYS A 95 -2.34 12.37 26.27
N GLY A 96 -3.54 12.57 25.71
CA GLY A 96 -4.79 12.79 26.46
C GLY A 96 -5.63 11.52 26.69
N ALA A 97 -5.11 10.32 26.38
CA ALA A 97 -5.86 9.07 26.49
C ALA A 97 -6.45 8.88 27.90
N LYS A 98 -7.74 8.58 27.97
CA LYS A 98 -8.45 8.39 29.26
C LYS A 98 -8.24 7.00 29.86
N ALA A 99 -7.81 6.04 29.06
CA ALA A 99 -7.55 4.66 29.48
C ALA A 99 -6.23 4.14 28.86
N PRO A 100 -5.07 4.73 29.20
CA PRO A 100 -3.78 4.34 28.61
C PRO A 100 -3.40 2.89 28.89
N VAL A 101 -3.76 2.35 30.07
CA VAL A 101 -3.51 0.94 30.42
C VAL A 101 -4.28 0.00 29.49
N LEU A 102 -5.55 0.30 29.21
CA LEU A 102 -6.35 -0.50 28.28
C LEU A 102 -5.80 -0.40 26.85
N ALA A 103 -5.32 0.78 26.44
CA ALA A 103 -4.65 0.94 25.15
C ALA A 103 -3.39 0.07 25.05
N HIS A 104 -2.57 -0.02 26.10
CA HIS A 104 -1.45 -0.95 26.15
C HIS A 104 -1.91 -2.42 26.04
N GLN A 105 -2.99 -2.80 26.73
CA GLN A 105 -3.52 -4.17 26.64
C GLN A 105 -4.01 -4.50 25.23
N LEU A 106 -4.64 -3.55 24.54
CA LEU A 106 -5.05 -3.73 23.14
C LEU A 106 -3.84 -3.87 22.21
N ILE A 107 -2.82 -3.02 22.38
CA ILE A 107 -1.57 -3.13 21.61
C ILE A 107 -0.96 -4.51 21.83
N ASN A 108 -0.80 -4.95 23.09
CA ASN A 108 -0.27 -6.28 23.41
C ASN A 108 -1.08 -7.41 22.75
N PHE A 109 -2.41 -7.31 22.78
CA PHE A 109 -3.29 -8.28 22.13
C PHE A 109 -3.06 -8.32 20.61
N LEU A 110 -2.99 -7.16 19.95
CA LEU A 110 -2.80 -7.07 18.50
C LEU A 110 -1.38 -7.42 18.04
N THR A 111 -0.38 -7.33 18.92
CA THR A 111 1.01 -7.72 18.64
C THR A 111 1.36 -9.13 19.14
N ASP A 112 0.42 -9.85 19.72
CA ASP A 112 0.58 -11.29 19.92
C ASP A 112 0.61 -11.99 18.56
N THR A 113 1.53 -12.95 18.36
CA THR A 113 1.78 -13.55 17.04
C THR A 113 0.53 -14.18 16.44
N ASP A 114 -0.26 -14.91 17.24
CA ASP A 114 -1.44 -15.61 16.73
C ASP A 114 -2.54 -14.62 16.35
N ASN A 115 -2.77 -13.60 17.19
CA ASN A 115 -3.74 -12.55 16.89
C ASN A 115 -3.31 -11.71 15.67
N ALA A 116 -2.02 -11.44 15.52
CA ALA A 116 -1.47 -10.70 14.39
C ALA A 116 -1.63 -11.47 13.08
N LEU A 117 -1.37 -12.80 13.09
CA LEU A 117 -1.62 -13.67 11.94
C LEU A 117 -3.10 -13.77 11.59
N LEU A 118 -3.98 -13.88 12.60
CA LEU A 118 -5.42 -13.85 12.39
C LEU A 118 -5.86 -12.52 11.77
N ASN A 119 -5.39 -11.39 12.29
CA ASN A 119 -5.70 -10.08 11.72
C ASN A 119 -5.24 -9.98 10.27
N ARG A 120 -4.03 -10.47 9.96
CA ARG A 120 -3.51 -10.54 8.59
C ARG A 120 -4.40 -11.37 7.68
N GLU A 121 -4.94 -12.50 8.12
CA GLU A 121 -5.83 -13.32 7.30
C GLU A 121 -7.03 -12.51 6.79
N TYR A 122 -7.56 -11.61 7.62
CA TYR A 122 -8.66 -10.72 7.25
C TYR A 122 -8.23 -9.54 6.37
N VAL A 123 -7.13 -8.85 6.72
CA VAL A 123 -6.78 -7.56 6.08
C VAL A 123 -5.69 -7.66 5.02
N GLY A 124 -5.00 -8.80 4.92
CA GLY A 124 -3.94 -9.07 3.95
C GLY A 124 -2.56 -8.47 4.27
N TYR A 125 -2.48 -7.46 5.13
CA TYR A 125 -1.21 -6.77 5.44
C TYR A 125 -0.31 -7.57 6.38
N GLN A 126 0.99 -7.59 6.06
CA GLN A 126 2.01 -8.27 6.85
C GLN A 126 2.23 -7.56 8.20
N PRO A 127 2.08 -8.26 9.34
CA PRO A 127 2.45 -7.71 10.63
C PRO A 127 3.95 -7.49 10.73
N ALA A 128 4.36 -6.36 11.31
CA ALA A 128 5.76 -6.05 11.56
C ALA A 128 6.25 -6.71 12.87
N LEU A 129 6.27 -8.05 12.90
CA LEU A 129 6.77 -8.85 14.02
C LEU A 129 7.92 -9.74 13.56
N GLU A 130 9.03 -9.78 14.30
CA GLU A 130 10.19 -10.63 13.99
C GLU A 130 9.84 -12.13 13.95
N SER A 131 8.81 -12.54 14.70
CA SER A 131 8.30 -13.91 14.70
C SER A 131 7.58 -14.29 13.40
N ILE A 132 7.18 -13.32 12.58
CA ILE A 132 6.42 -13.54 11.34
C ILE A 132 7.32 -13.23 10.15
N THR A 133 8.00 -14.27 9.65
CA THR A 133 8.87 -14.16 8.48
C THR A 133 8.11 -14.44 7.18
N VAL A 134 8.67 -14.00 6.05
CA VAL A 134 8.15 -14.35 4.71
C VAL A 134 8.10 -15.87 4.51
N ASP A 135 9.13 -16.59 4.97
CA ASP A 135 9.16 -18.06 4.91
C ASP A 135 8.03 -18.69 5.74
N LEU A 136 7.74 -18.14 6.93
CA LEU A 136 6.60 -18.60 7.72
C LEU A 136 5.30 -18.40 6.94
N LEU A 137 5.09 -17.21 6.37
CA LEU A 137 3.89 -16.90 5.58
C LEU A 137 3.76 -17.80 4.35
N ILE A 138 4.84 -18.14 3.66
CA ILE A 138 4.81 -19.09 2.54
C ILE A 138 4.48 -20.50 3.04
N SER A 139 5.05 -20.90 4.19
CA SER A 139 4.86 -22.24 4.75
C SER A 139 3.43 -22.55 5.18
N THR A 140 2.57 -21.53 5.36
CA THR A 140 1.13 -21.74 5.64
C THR A 140 0.39 -22.35 4.44
N GLY A 141 0.98 -22.27 3.23
CA GLY A 141 0.33 -22.72 1.99
C GLY A 141 -0.81 -21.80 1.51
N THR A 142 -0.97 -20.62 2.13
CA THR A 142 -2.06 -19.67 1.79
C THR A 142 -1.62 -18.57 0.82
N ILE A 143 -0.35 -18.58 0.38
CA ILE A 143 0.19 -17.58 -0.55
C ILE A 143 0.25 -18.20 -1.95
N PRO A 144 -0.57 -17.72 -2.91
CA PRO A 144 -0.48 -18.13 -4.30
C PRO A 144 0.88 -17.79 -4.91
N GLU A 145 1.34 -18.60 -5.86
CA GLU A 145 2.64 -18.37 -6.52
C GLU A 145 2.67 -17.02 -7.25
N SER A 146 1.56 -16.67 -7.90
CA SER A 146 1.38 -15.38 -8.59
C SER A 146 1.46 -14.14 -7.68
N LEU A 147 1.36 -14.31 -6.36
CA LEU A 147 1.36 -13.22 -5.38
C LEU A 147 2.57 -13.24 -4.43
N ILE A 148 3.57 -14.10 -4.66
CA ILE A 148 4.82 -14.11 -3.86
C ILE A 148 5.48 -12.73 -3.86
N ASP A 149 5.44 -12.02 -4.99
CA ASP A 149 6.03 -10.68 -5.10
C ASP A 149 5.31 -9.61 -4.27
N ALA A 150 4.06 -9.84 -3.85
CA ALA A 150 3.35 -8.98 -2.92
C ALA A 150 3.87 -9.09 -1.47
N LEU A 151 4.61 -10.16 -1.13
CA LEU A 151 5.28 -10.23 0.15
C LEU A 151 6.44 -9.23 0.21
N VAL A 152 6.43 -8.42 1.26
CA VAL A 152 7.46 -7.47 1.64
C VAL A 152 8.49 -8.22 2.49
N THR A 153 9.70 -8.36 1.95
CA THR A 153 10.87 -8.87 2.68
C THR A 153 11.56 -7.72 3.42
N PRO A 154 12.44 -7.99 4.40
CA PRO A 154 13.28 -6.96 5.00
C PRO A 154 14.03 -6.12 3.95
N GLU A 155 14.56 -6.75 2.90
CA GLU A 155 15.29 -6.06 1.85
C GLU A 155 14.39 -5.13 1.03
N LYS A 156 13.16 -5.55 0.70
CA LYS A 156 12.16 -4.71 0.02
C LYS A 156 11.78 -3.52 0.89
N TYR A 157 11.61 -3.73 2.20
CA TYR A 157 11.28 -2.66 3.13
C TYR A 157 12.43 -1.66 3.27
N ASP A 158 13.66 -2.14 3.46
CA ASP A 158 14.88 -1.32 3.62
C ASP A 158 15.21 -0.51 2.35
N ALA A 159 14.94 -1.06 1.16
CA ALA A 159 15.10 -0.36 -0.11
C ALA A 159 13.96 0.64 -0.40
N GLY A 160 12.86 0.57 0.35
CA GLY A 160 11.66 1.37 0.14
C GLY A 160 11.88 2.85 0.43
N LEU A 161 11.34 3.71 -0.43
CA LEU A 161 11.37 5.16 -0.25
C LEU A 161 10.38 5.56 0.85
N ALA A 162 10.89 5.99 1.99
CA ALA A 162 10.06 6.52 3.07
C ALA A 162 9.42 7.86 2.65
N GLN A 163 8.14 8.04 2.97
CA GLN A 163 7.47 9.33 2.87
C GLN A 163 7.45 10.00 4.25
N VAL A 164 7.89 11.26 4.30
CA VAL A 164 7.94 12.03 5.55
C VAL A 164 6.95 13.19 5.52
N SER A 165 6.71 13.79 6.69
CA SER A 165 5.96 15.04 6.76
C SER A 165 6.73 16.16 6.04
N LEU A 166 6.04 16.86 5.14
CA LEU A 166 6.58 18.01 4.42
C LEU A 166 6.15 19.32 5.11
N GLU A 167 6.86 20.40 4.83
CA GLU A 167 6.42 21.73 5.23
C GLU A 167 5.07 22.07 4.59
N PRO A 168 4.16 22.79 5.29
CA PRO A 168 2.81 23.06 4.81
C PRO A 168 2.75 23.69 3.41
N THR A 169 3.75 24.51 3.06
CA THR A 169 3.84 25.14 1.73
C THR A 169 4.14 24.14 0.62
N THR A 170 5.01 23.16 0.86
CA THR A 170 5.30 22.08 -0.10
C THR A 170 4.14 21.09 -0.17
N ASP A 171 3.54 20.75 0.96
CA ASP A 171 2.36 19.87 1.00
C ASP A 171 1.19 20.47 0.20
N ALA A 172 0.98 21.78 0.31
CA ALA A 172 -0.01 22.50 -0.48
C ALA A 172 0.24 22.40 -2.00
N LEU A 173 1.50 22.40 -2.44
CA LEU A 173 1.83 22.19 -3.87
C LEU A 173 1.43 20.79 -4.33
N TRP A 174 1.76 19.75 -3.56
CA TRP A 174 1.35 18.38 -3.86
C TRP A 174 -0.18 18.24 -3.89
N LEU A 175 -0.88 18.84 -2.93
CA LEU A 175 -2.33 18.84 -2.85
C LEU A 175 -2.99 19.55 -4.05
N GLU A 176 -2.40 20.66 -4.50
CA GLU A 176 -2.85 21.35 -5.71
C GLU A 176 -2.79 20.42 -6.93
N GLN A 177 -1.65 19.72 -7.13
CA GLN A 177 -1.50 18.79 -8.26
C GLN A 177 -2.46 17.61 -8.17
N TRP A 178 -2.67 17.07 -6.96
CA TRP A 178 -3.64 16.01 -6.74
C TRP A 178 -5.07 16.43 -7.04
N THR A 179 -5.44 17.66 -6.64
CA THR A 179 -6.76 18.24 -6.92
C THR A 179 -6.96 18.42 -8.43
N ARG A 180 -5.95 18.92 -9.16
CA ARG A 180 -6.00 19.04 -10.63
C ARG A 180 -6.22 17.68 -11.32
N PHE A 181 -5.52 16.64 -10.85
CA PHE A 181 -5.68 15.28 -11.38
C PHE A 181 -7.07 14.69 -11.09
N THR A 182 -7.62 14.90 -9.91
CA THR A 182 -8.89 14.26 -9.50
C THR A 182 -10.17 15.03 -9.88
N ALA A 183 -10.04 16.28 -10.35
CA ALA A 183 -11.19 17.13 -10.69
C ALA A 183 -11.87 16.86 -12.05
N GLY A 184 -11.30 15.98 -12.89
CA GLY A 184 -11.85 15.62 -14.20
C GLY A 184 -12.27 14.16 -14.24
#